data_AF-A0A6G0WD08-F1
#
_entry.id   AF-A0A6G0WD08-F1
#
_cell.length_a   1.000
_cell.length_b   1.000
_cell.length_c   1.000
_cell.angle_alpha   90.00
_cell.angle_beta   90.00
_cell.angle_gamma   90.00
#
_symmetry.space_group_name_H-M   'P 1'
#
loop_
_entity.id
_entity.type
_entity.pdbx_description
1 polymer ?
#
loop_
_entity_poly.entity_id
_entity_poly.type
_entity_poly.pdbx_seq_one_letter_code
_entity_poly.pdbx_strand_id
1 'polypeptide(L)'
;MEHVRQLADWDCGLACVEMVMRWIYRHLQEPLPRDIRKRIQSVIQSESIWTVDLATYLVDEFDTTSSVDVWFASNVMHVNPVHQAHPFYHAEFAADVARVGPKYTAWQARGAVPRHVPCSELMQRMKDRPSALIVLVDASRLTCCVWGQRARQTGFQGHFIVVVDIVQEDGNVVVHYVDSASDQHTRCRMDGHTFDVARCSPDTDEDLILVSVSR
;
A
#
# COMPACT_ATOMS: atom_id res chain seq x y z
N MET A 1 11.85 -6.69 6.29
CA MET A 1 11.63 -5.50 5.44
C MET A 1 12.66 -4.46 5.80
N GLU A 2 13.33 -3.83 4.84
CA GLU A 2 14.23 -2.69 5.08
C GLU A 2 13.40 -1.42 4.96
N HIS A 3 13.52 -0.50 5.93
CA HIS A 3 12.78 0.77 5.91
C HIS A 3 13.37 1.72 4.87
N VAL A 4 12.49 2.33 4.08
CA VAL A 4 12.83 3.38 3.13
C VAL A 4 11.97 4.60 3.44
N ARG A 5 12.63 5.73 3.64
CA ARG A 5 11.95 6.99 3.90
C ARG A 5 11.29 7.56 2.66
N GLN A 6 10.11 8.15 2.85
CA GLN A 6 9.54 9.08 1.88
C GLN A 6 10.36 10.37 1.85
N LEU A 7 10.43 11.01 0.68
CA LEU A 7 11.23 12.22 0.44
C LEU A 7 10.37 13.48 0.37
N ALA A 8 9.08 13.33 0.10
CA ALA A 8 8.06 14.36 0.04
C ALA A 8 6.79 13.87 0.76
N ASP A 9 5.74 14.69 0.79
CA ASP A 9 4.42 14.31 1.35
C ASP A 9 3.63 13.37 0.44
N TRP A 10 3.92 13.38 -0.87
CA TRP A 10 3.19 12.61 -1.88
C TRP A 10 3.77 11.23 -2.21
N ASP A 11 5.04 10.96 -1.88
CA ASP A 11 5.78 9.79 -2.38
C ASP A 11 5.76 8.58 -1.43
N CYS A 12 4.92 8.57 -0.39
CA CYS A 12 4.81 7.48 0.57
C CYS A 12 4.49 6.12 -0.10
N GLY A 13 3.63 6.13 -1.13
CA GLY A 13 3.32 4.94 -1.93
C GLY A 13 4.52 4.43 -2.73
N LEU A 14 5.32 5.33 -3.31
CA LEU A 14 6.54 4.98 -4.02
C LEU A 14 7.60 4.39 -3.07
N ALA A 15 7.69 4.92 -1.85
CA ALA A 15 8.54 4.38 -0.81
C ALA A 15 8.10 2.97 -0.39
N CYS A 16 6.79 2.73 -0.29
CA CYS A 16 6.24 1.39 -0.03
C CYS A 16 6.60 0.40 -1.13
N VAL A 17 6.43 0.77 -2.40
CA VAL A 17 6.85 -0.08 -3.53
C VAL A 17 8.35 -0.36 -3.50
N GLU A 18 9.20 0.64 -3.22
CA GLU A 18 10.64 0.43 -3.10
C GLU A 18 11.00 -0.56 -1.98
N MET A 19 10.36 -0.44 -0.81
CA MET A 19 10.55 -1.40 0.30
C MET A 19 10.17 -2.82 -0.11
N VAL A 20 9.02 -2.97 -0.77
CA VAL A 20 8.52 -4.26 -1.25
C VAL A 20 9.44 -4.84 -2.32
N MET A 21 9.90 -4.05 -3.30
CA MET A 21 10.87 -4.52 -4.30
C MET A 21 12.16 -5.02 -3.67
N ARG A 22 12.77 -4.25 -2.75
CA ARG A 22 13.97 -4.68 -2.02
C ARG A 22 13.73 -5.97 -1.24
N TRP A 23 12.52 -6.15 -0.70
CA TRP A 23 12.11 -7.38 -0.04
C TRP A 23 11.98 -8.55 -1.02
N ILE A 24 11.36 -8.38 -2.19
CA ILE A 24 11.23 -9.41 -3.24
C ILE A 24 12.61 -9.86 -3.72
N TYR A 25 13.47 -8.93 -4.17
CA TYR A 25 14.80 -9.27 -4.70
C TYR A 25 15.65 -10.05 -3.69
N ARG A 26 15.57 -9.70 -2.39
CA ARG A 26 16.23 -10.48 -1.33
C ARG A 26 15.67 -11.90 -1.19
N HIS A 27 14.36 -12.10 -1.31
CA HIS A 27 13.75 -13.43 -1.23
C HIS A 27 14.07 -14.27 -2.46
N LEU A 28 14.11 -13.66 -3.64
CA LEU A 28 14.52 -14.32 -4.88
C LEU A 28 16.04 -14.56 -4.96
N GLN A 29 16.81 -14.03 -4.00
CA GLN A 29 18.28 -14.04 -4.03
C GLN A 29 18.87 -13.40 -5.30
N GLU A 30 18.15 -12.42 -5.85
CA GLU A 30 18.52 -11.69 -7.05
C GLU A 30 19.20 -10.35 -6.71
N PRO A 31 20.09 -9.84 -7.59
CA PRO A 31 20.74 -8.55 -7.35
C PRO A 31 19.71 -7.41 -7.37
N LEU A 32 19.78 -6.54 -6.36
CA LEU A 32 18.92 -5.36 -6.31
C LEU A 32 19.21 -4.43 -7.50
N PRO A 33 18.18 -3.99 -8.25
CA PRO A 33 18.33 -2.95 -9.25
C PRO A 33 18.87 -1.65 -8.63
N ARG A 34 19.67 -0.92 -9.40
CA ARG A 34 20.07 0.45 -9.02
C ARG A 34 18.91 1.42 -9.20
N ASP A 35 18.90 2.49 -8.40
CA ASP A 35 17.97 3.60 -8.54
C ASP A 35 16.48 3.19 -8.60
N ILE A 36 16.06 2.22 -7.78
CA ILE A 36 14.68 1.70 -7.74
C ILE A 36 13.66 2.84 -7.74
N ARG A 37 13.84 3.85 -6.87
CA ARG A 37 12.94 5.00 -6.79
C ARG A 37 12.75 5.71 -8.14
N LYS A 38 13.84 5.97 -8.86
CA LYS A 38 13.80 6.66 -10.16
C LYS A 38 13.12 5.81 -11.22
N ARG A 39 13.31 4.48 -11.19
CA ARG A 39 12.61 3.56 -12.09
C ARG A 39 11.10 3.63 -11.87
N ILE A 40 10.64 3.58 -10.63
CA ILE A 40 9.22 3.71 -10.30
C ILE A 40 8.68 5.07 -10.79
N GLN A 41 9.37 6.17 -10.48
CA GLN A 41 8.99 7.53 -10.92
C GLN A 41 9.01 7.72 -12.44
N SER A 42 9.85 6.98 -13.16
CA SER A 42 9.87 7.04 -14.63
C SER A 42 8.63 6.40 -15.28
N VAL A 43 7.96 5.49 -14.56
CA VAL A 43 6.72 4.84 -15.00
C VAL A 43 5.50 5.55 -14.43
N ILE A 44 5.51 5.90 -13.14
CA ILE A 44 4.45 6.66 -12.48
C ILE A 44 4.84 8.13 -12.47
N GLN A 45 4.58 8.81 -13.59
CA GLN A 45 4.93 10.21 -13.82
C GLN A 45 3.87 11.17 -13.26
N SER A 46 3.53 11.06 -11.97
CA SER A 46 2.58 11.93 -11.28
C SER A 46 2.92 12.00 -9.79
N GLU A 47 2.59 13.12 -9.15
CA GLU A 47 2.65 13.26 -7.69
C GLU A 47 1.31 12.85 -7.03
N SER A 48 0.24 12.76 -7.81
CA SER A 48 -1.05 12.20 -7.41
C SER A 48 -1.04 10.67 -7.51
N ILE A 49 -0.51 10.01 -6.48
CA ILE A 49 -0.34 8.55 -6.45
C ILE A 49 -1.65 7.85 -6.09
N TRP A 50 -2.06 6.87 -6.92
CA TRP A 50 -3.19 5.98 -6.65
C TRP A 50 -2.71 4.55 -6.40
N THR A 51 -3.42 3.79 -5.58
CA THR A 51 -3.08 2.38 -5.29
C THR A 51 -2.98 1.53 -6.55
N VAL A 52 -3.89 1.74 -7.52
CA VAL A 52 -3.87 1.01 -8.79
C VAL A 52 -2.62 1.29 -9.62
N ASP A 53 -1.98 2.47 -9.47
CA ASP A 53 -0.68 2.72 -10.11
C ASP A 53 0.40 1.81 -9.55
N LEU A 54 0.46 1.72 -8.22
CA LEU A 54 1.44 0.90 -7.50
C LEU A 54 1.23 -0.59 -7.83
N ALA A 55 -0.02 -1.03 -7.84
CA ALA A 55 -0.39 -2.41 -8.16
C ALA A 55 0.00 -2.76 -9.60
N THR A 56 -0.35 -1.91 -10.57
CA THR A 56 0.02 -2.12 -11.98
C THR A 56 1.54 -2.11 -12.17
N TYR A 57 2.26 -1.18 -11.55
CA TYR A 57 3.73 -1.16 -11.63
C TYR A 57 4.34 -2.48 -11.10
N LEU A 58 3.87 -2.98 -9.96
CA LEU A 58 4.37 -4.24 -9.38
C LEU A 58 4.09 -5.44 -10.26
N VAL A 59 2.90 -5.51 -10.89
CA VAL A 59 2.62 -6.56 -11.89
C VAL A 59 3.61 -6.45 -13.06
N ASP A 60 3.72 -5.26 -13.67
CA ASP A 60 4.50 -5.09 -14.89
C ASP A 60 5.99 -5.36 -14.66
N GLU A 61 6.53 -4.99 -13.49
CA GLU A 61 7.91 -5.26 -13.11
C GLU A 61 8.20 -6.77 -12.95
N PHE A 62 7.21 -7.56 -12.52
CA PHE A 62 7.37 -8.99 -12.23
C PHE A 62 6.58 -9.92 -13.17
N ASP A 63 6.05 -9.42 -14.30
CA ASP A 63 5.20 -10.17 -15.23
C ASP A 63 5.89 -11.41 -15.82
N THR A 64 7.22 -11.36 -15.93
CA THR A 64 8.03 -12.49 -16.42
C THR A 64 8.52 -13.42 -15.30
N THR A 65 8.17 -13.13 -14.05
CA THR A 65 8.62 -13.88 -12.86
C THR A 65 7.47 -14.68 -12.25
N SER A 66 7.40 -15.98 -12.55
CA SER A 66 6.37 -16.88 -11.99
C SER A 66 6.47 -17.08 -10.47
N SER A 67 7.57 -16.63 -9.85
CA SER A 67 7.80 -16.71 -8.41
C SER A 67 7.19 -15.54 -7.63
N VAL A 68 6.58 -14.54 -8.27
CA VAL A 68 5.97 -13.38 -7.62
C VAL A 68 4.49 -13.31 -7.98
N ASP A 69 3.64 -13.22 -6.97
CA ASP A 69 2.19 -13.06 -7.12
C ASP A 69 1.78 -11.70 -6.54
N VAL A 70 1.06 -10.91 -7.33
CA VAL A 70 0.55 -9.60 -6.94
C VAL A 70 -0.97 -9.65 -6.93
N TRP A 71 -1.54 -9.45 -5.76
CA TRP A 71 -2.98 -9.41 -5.55
C TRP A 71 -3.42 -8.01 -5.15
N PHE A 72 -4.34 -7.43 -5.91
CA PHE A 72 -4.95 -6.14 -5.63
C PHE A 72 -6.41 -6.34 -5.20
N ALA A 73 -6.80 -5.69 -4.10
CA ALA A 73 -8.17 -5.63 -3.64
C ALA A 73 -8.52 -4.22 -3.20
N SER A 74 -9.79 -3.87 -3.41
CA SER A 74 -10.38 -2.60 -3.02
C SER A 74 -11.89 -2.80 -2.89
N ASN A 75 -12.53 -2.01 -2.04
CA ASN A 75 -13.98 -1.89 -1.99
C ASN A 75 -14.53 -1.01 -3.12
N VAL A 76 -13.65 -0.31 -3.86
CA VAL A 76 -13.99 0.47 -5.05
C VAL A 76 -13.04 0.13 -6.20
N MET A 77 -13.55 -0.49 -7.26
CA MET A 77 -12.74 -0.88 -8.43
C MET A 77 -12.90 0.10 -9.61
N HIS A 78 -12.92 1.40 -9.31
CA HIS A 78 -12.99 2.49 -10.28
C HIS A 78 -12.50 3.78 -9.61
N VAL A 79 -12.38 4.86 -10.38
CA VAL A 79 -12.04 6.17 -9.82
C VAL A 79 -13.19 6.68 -8.96
N ASN A 80 -12.99 6.74 -7.65
CA ASN A 80 -14.01 7.23 -6.72
C ASN A 80 -14.22 8.75 -6.92
N PRO A 81 -15.43 9.21 -7.30
CA PRO A 81 -15.69 10.63 -7.51
C PRO A 81 -15.53 11.50 -6.26
N VAL A 82 -15.60 10.91 -5.06
CA VAL A 82 -15.39 11.61 -3.78
C VAL A 82 -13.99 12.26 -3.73
N HIS A 83 -13.00 11.63 -4.36
CA HIS A 83 -11.63 12.13 -4.42
C HIS A 83 -11.50 13.44 -5.20
N GLN A 84 -12.47 13.80 -6.06
CA GLN A 84 -12.46 15.09 -6.76
C GLN A 84 -12.43 16.27 -5.79
N ALA A 85 -13.08 16.14 -4.62
CA ALA A 85 -13.12 17.18 -3.60
C ALA A 85 -11.89 17.19 -2.69
N HIS A 86 -11.03 16.17 -2.76
CA HIS A 86 -9.88 16.04 -1.89
C HIS A 86 -8.70 16.90 -2.40
N PRO A 87 -8.06 17.75 -1.57
CA PRO A 87 -7.02 18.69 -2.02
C PRO A 87 -5.83 18.03 -2.72
N PHE A 88 -5.48 16.81 -2.32
CA PHE A 88 -4.39 16.03 -2.92
C PHE A 88 -4.65 15.71 -4.40
N TYR A 89 -5.90 15.39 -4.78
CA TYR A 89 -6.26 14.95 -6.13
C TYR A 89 -6.82 16.09 -7.00
N HIS A 90 -7.37 17.14 -6.37
CA HIS A 90 -8.19 18.16 -7.05
C HIS A 90 -7.53 18.79 -8.29
N ALA A 91 -6.23 19.10 -8.23
CA ALA A 91 -5.53 19.77 -9.32
C ALA A 91 -5.35 18.90 -10.58
N GLU A 92 -5.17 17.59 -10.39
CA GLU A 92 -4.85 16.64 -11.47
C GLU A 92 -6.01 15.67 -11.76
N PHE A 93 -7.16 15.80 -11.11
CA PHE A 93 -8.21 14.77 -11.10
C PHE A 93 -8.64 14.29 -12.49
N ALA A 94 -8.79 15.19 -13.47
CA ALA A 94 -9.15 14.79 -14.83
C ALA A 94 -8.03 13.98 -15.53
N ALA A 95 -6.77 14.35 -15.30
CA ALA A 95 -5.62 13.60 -15.80
C ALA A 95 -5.48 12.25 -15.07
N ASP A 96 -5.73 12.23 -13.77
CA ASP A 96 -5.77 11.01 -12.96
C ASP A 96 -6.82 10.04 -13.49
N VAL A 97 -8.06 10.49 -13.71
CA VAL A 97 -9.14 9.67 -14.28
C VAL A 97 -8.71 9.02 -15.59
N ALA A 98 -8.13 9.80 -16.50
CA ALA A 98 -7.67 9.30 -17.80
C ALA A 98 -6.54 8.27 -17.66
N ARG A 99 -5.65 8.45 -16.67
CA ARG A 99 -4.49 7.60 -16.40
C ARG A 99 -4.84 6.31 -15.66
N VAL A 100 -5.68 6.38 -14.63
CA VAL A 100 -5.97 5.24 -13.75
C VAL A 100 -7.21 4.46 -14.18
N GLY A 101 -8.13 5.08 -14.94
CA GLY A 101 -9.33 4.41 -15.46
C GLY A 101 -9.01 3.13 -16.25
N PRO A 102 -8.13 3.16 -17.26
CA PRO A 102 -7.72 1.96 -18.00
C PRO A 102 -7.06 0.88 -17.11
N LYS A 103 -6.37 1.27 -16.05
CA LYS A 103 -5.73 0.34 -15.10
C LYS A 103 -6.77 -0.43 -14.30
N TYR A 104 -7.80 0.25 -13.81
CA TYR A 104 -8.94 -0.42 -13.16
C TYR A 104 -9.63 -1.42 -14.11
N THR A 105 -9.88 -1.03 -15.36
CA THR A 105 -10.44 -1.93 -16.37
C THR A 105 -9.58 -3.19 -16.57
N ALA A 106 -8.24 -3.03 -16.60
CA ALA A 106 -7.32 -4.17 -16.72
C ALA A 106 -7.38 -5.11 -15.50
N TRP A 107 -7.49 -4.56 -14.28
CA TRP A 107 -7.66 -5.36 -13.06
C TRP A 107 -9.01 -6.08 -13.02
N GLN A 108 -10.09 -5.42 -13.44
CA GLN A 108 -11.40 -6.05 -13.57
C GLN A 108 -11.39 -7.20 -14.58
N ALA A 109 -10.71 -7.03 -15.71
CA ALA A 109 -10.54 -8.10 -16.71
C ALA A 109 -9.76 -9.32 -16.17
N ARG A 110 -8.94 -9.13 -15.13
CA ARG A 110 -8.25 -10.20 -14.38
C ARG A 110 -9.10 -10.83 -13.27
N GLY A 111 -10.34 -10.37 -13.10
CA GLY A 111 -11.28 -10.88 -12.11
C GLY A 111 -11.29 -10.12 -10.79
N ALA A 112 -10.62 -8.96 -10.69
CA ALA A 112 -10.74 -8.10 -9.52
C ALA A 112 -12.15 -7.51 -9.45
N VAL A 113 -12.84 -7.75 -8.33
CA VAL A 113 -14.18 -7.22 -8.07
C VAL A 113 -14.17 -6.42 -6.76
N PRO A 114 -14.99 -5.35 -6.66
CA PRO A 114 -15.13 -4.60 -5.42
C PRO A 114 -15.52 -5.51 -4.25
N ARG A 115 -14.76 -5.46 -3.15
CA ARG A 115 -15.13 -6.18 -1.93
C ARG A 115 -14.41 -5.66 -0.69
N HIS A 116 -15.05 -5.85 0.46
CA HIS A 116 -14.41 -5.81 1.77
C HIS A 116 -13.50 -7.03 1.99
N VAL A 117 -12.35 -6.83 2.63
CA VAL A 117 -11.43 -7.89 3.05
C VAL A 117 -11.27 -7.83 4.56
N PRO A 118 -11.70 -8.86 5.33
CA PRO A 118 -11.53 -8.86 6.77
C PRO A 118 -10.07 -9.14 7.17
N CYS A 119 -9.65 -8.62 8.32
CA CYS A 119 -8.28 -8.81 8.84
C CYS A 119 -7.90 -10.30 8.98
N SER A 120 -8.85 -11.17 9.32
CA SER A 120 -8.64 -12.61 9.40
C SER A 120 -8.24 -13.24 8.05
N GLU A 121 -8.76 -12.73 6.93
CA GLU A 121 -8.39 -13.20 5.61
C GLU A 121 -6.99 -12.71 5.23
N LEU A 122 -6.64 -11.47 5.56
CA LEU A 122 -5.28 -10.93 5.36
C LEU A 122 -4.25 -11.75 6.14
N MET A 123 -4.54 -12.04 7.41
CA MET A 123 -3.72 -12.91 8.25
C MET A 123 -3.51 -14.29 7.62
N GLN A 124 -4.57 -14.91 7.09
CA GLN A 124 -4.46 -16.21 6.42
C GLN A 124 -3.56 -16.13 5.18
N ARG A 125 -3.81 -15.14 4.30
CA ARG A 125 -3.03 -14.96 3.06
C ARG A 125 -1.54 -14.74 3.31
N MET A 126 -1.20 -13.96 4.35
CA MET A 126 0.19 -13.69 4.74
C MET A 126 0.86 -14.86 5.47
N LYS A 127 0.08 -15.80 6.02
CA LYS A 127 0.61 -16.99 6.71
C LYS A 127 1.06 -18.08 5.73
N ASP A 128 0.39 -18.21 4.59
CA ASP A 128 0.61 -19.31 3.66
C ASP A 128 1.98 -19.23 2.95
N ARG A 129 2.45 -18.01 2.69
CA ARG A 129 3.69 -17.74 1.95
C ARG A 129 4.34 -16.45 2.43
N PRO A 130 5.65 -16.26 2.22
CA PRO A 130 6.27 -14.98 2.52
C PRO A 130 5.59 -13.89 1.71
N SER A 131 5.08 -12.88 2.41
CA SER A 131 4.28 -11.81 1.82
C SER A 131 4.60 -10.45 2.42
N ALA A 132 4.28 -9.41 1.67
CA ALA A 132 4.25 -8.03 2.12
C ALA A 132 2.96 -7.38 1.63
N LEU A 133 2.31 -6.59 2.48
CA LEU A 133 1.03 -5.97 2.18
C LEU A 133 1.17 -4.45 2.20
N ILE A 134 1.01 -3.80 1.05
CA ILE A 134 0.87 -2.34 0.97
C ILE A 134 -0.59 -2.00 1.25
N VAL A 135 -0.83 -1.05 2.15
CA VAL A 135 -2.17 -0.65 2.60
C VAL A 135 -2.28 0.87 2.56
N LEU A 136 -3.38 1.37 2.00
CA LEU A 136 -3.79 2.77 2.19
C LEU A 136 -4.56 2.89 3.51
N VAL A 137 -4.15 3.82 4.36
CA VAL A 137 -4.79 4.06 5.67
C VAL A 137 -5.11 5.53 5.86
N ASP A 138 -6.10 5.82 6.71
CA ASP A 138 -6.24 7.13 7.36
C ASP A 138 -5.19 7.24 8.47
N ALA A 139 -4.13 7.99 8.21
CA ALA A 139 -3.01 8.18 9.10
C ALA A 139 -3.42 8.82 10.45
N SER A 140 -4.52 9.58 10.49
CA SER A 140 -5.04 10.18 11.72
C SER A 140 -5.52 9.15 12.74
N ARG A 141 -5.71 7.89 12.31
CA ARG A 141 -6.11 6.75 13.14
C ARG A 141 -4.91 5.96 13.67
N LEU A 142 -3.71 6.20 13.15
CA LEU A 142 -2.50 5.52 13.60
C LEU A 142 -2.04 6.09 14.94
N THR A 143 -1.57 5.20 15.81
CA THR A 143 -1.11 5.54 17.17
C THR A 143 0.40 5.50 17.34
N CYS A 144 1.17 5.09 16.31
CA CYS A 144 2.63 5.09 16.35
C CYS A 144 3.18 6.54 16.34
N CYS A 145 4.44 6.71 16.78
CA CYS A 145 5.08 7.99 17.09
C CYS A 145 4.90 9.13 16.06
N VAL A 146 4.89 8.83 14.76
CA VAL A 146 4.72 9.83 13.69
C VAL A 146 3.37 10.53 13.77
N TRP A 147 2.32 9.74 13.99
CA TRP A 147 0.93 10.18 13.91
C TRP A 147 0.31 10.37 15.30
N GLY A 148 0.76 9.62 16.30
CA GLY A 148 0.38 9.80 17.70
C GLY A 148 0.90 11.10 18.32
N GLN A 149 2.00 11.67 17.79
CA GLN A 149 2.54 12.97 18.24
C GLN A 149 2.03 14.15 17.40
N ARG A 150 1.61 13.93 16.16
CA ARG A 150 0.93 14.95 15.34
C ARG A 150 -0.48 15.12 15.90
N ALA A 151 -0.68 16.18 16.69
CA ALA A 151 -1.98 16.56 17.25
C ALA A 151 -3.07 16.33 16.21
N ARG A 152 -4.03 15.43 16.53
CA ARG A 152 -5.17 14.99 15.71
C ARG A 152 -5.60 16.08 14.74
N GLN A 153 -5.02 16.08 13.55
CA GLN A 153 -5.46 16.98 12.51
C GLN A 153 -6.87 16.53 12.11
N THR A 154 -7.75 17.50 11.95
CA THR A 154 -9.16 17.22 11.62
C THR A 154 -9.25 16.88 10.14
N GLY A 155 -9.62 15.64 9.83
CA GLY A 155 -9.85 15.19 8.45
C GLY A 155 -9.06 13.93 8.10
N PHE A 156 -9.44 13.31 6.99
CA PHE A 156 -8.77 12.16 6.42
C PHE A 156 -7.33 12.50 6.04
N GLN A 157 -6.40 11.59 6.34
CA GLN A 157 -5.00 11.69 5.92
C GLN A 157 -4.56 10.42 5.22
N GLY A 158 -4.75 10.36 3.89
CA GLY A 158 -4.30 9.22 3.10
C GLY A 158 -2.79 9.01 3.24
N HIS A 159 -2.40 7.80 3.63
CA HIS A 159 -0.99 7.43 3.78
C HIS A 159 -0.78 5.95 3.49
N PHE A 160 0.29 5.61 2.77
CA PHE A 160 0.65 4.23 2.51
C PHE A 160 1.63 3.69 3.56
N ILE A 161 1.34 2.48 4.05
CA ILE A 161 2.24 1.71 4.91
C ILE A 161 2.47 0.31 4.32
N VAL A 162 3.54 -0.36 4.78
CA VAL A 162 3.79 -1.77 4.45
C VAL A 162 3.59 -2.63 5.70
N VAL A 163 2.52 -3.41 5.73
CA VAL A 163 2.31 -4.46 6.71
C VAL A 163 3.21 -5.65 6.37
N VAL A 164 4.03 -6.04 7.34
CA VAL A 164 5.01 -7.12 7.19
C VAL A 164 4.56 -8.42 7.84
N ASP A 165 3.63 -8.34 8.80
CA ASP A 165 3.10 -9.50 9.49
C ASP A 165 1.78 -9.16 10.20
N ILE A 166 0.88 -10.15 10.29
CA ILE A 166 -0.34 -10.10 11.09
C ILE A 166 -0.37 -11.39 11.90
N VAL A 167 -0.22 -11.27 13.22
CA VAL A 167 -0.05 -12.43 14.11
C VAL A 167 -1.02 -12.37 15.29
N GLN A 168 -1.25 -13.53 15.91
CA GLN A 168 -1.94 -13.61 17.18
C GLN A 168 -0.91 -13.70 18.31
N GLU A 169 -0.87 -12.69 19.18
CA GLU A 169 0.00 -12.60 20.36
C GLU A 169 -0.90 -12.47 21.60
N ASP A 170 -0.76 -13.37 22.58
CA ASP A 170 -1.55 -13.38 23.83
C ASP A 170 -3.07 -13.26 23.62
N GLY A 171 -3.58 -13.92 22.57
CA GLY A 171 -5.00 -13.91 22.21
C GLY A 171 -5.46 -12.70 21.40
N ASN A 172 -4.60 -11.71 21.17
CA ASN A 172 -4.89 -10.48 20.44
C ASN A 172 -4.25 -10.48 19.05
N VAL A 173 -4.91 -9.85 18.08
CA VAL A 173 -4.31 -9.62 16.75
C VAL A 173 -3.35 -8.44 16.84
N VAL A 174 -2.10 -8.66 16.43
CA VAL A 174 -1.04 -7.64 16.36
C VAL A 174 -0.57 -7.51 14.92
N VAL A 175 -0.61 -6.28 14.41
CA VAL A 175 -0.19 -5.93 13.06
C VAL A 175 1.16 -5.25 13.13
N HIS A 176 2.15 -5.85 12.49
CA HIS A 176 3.50 -5.31 12.36
C HIS A 176 3.66 -4.62 11.03
N TYR A 177 4.16 -3.39 11.02
CA TYR A 177 4.26 -2.61 9.79
C TYR A 177 5.47 -1.68 9.76
N VAL A 178 5.77 -1.20 8.57
CA VAL A 178 6.85 -0.25 8.28
C VAL A 178 6.20 1.00 7.67
N ASP A 179 6.51 2.16 8.26
CA ASP A 179 5.96 3.45 7.88
C ASP A 179 7.06 4.33 7.27
N SER A 180 6.93 4.68 5.99
CA SER A 180 7.91 5.52 5.28
C SER A 180 8.01 6.95 5.79
N ALA A 181 7.01 7.45 6.53
CA ALA A 181 7.02 8.76 7.18
C ALA A 181 7.82 8.79 8.49
N SER A 182 8.10 7.61 9.06
CA SER A 182 8.79 7.48 10.34
C SER A 182 10.29 7.78 10.23
N ASP A 183 10.76 8.76 11.00
CA ASP A 183 12.18 9.01 11.30
C ASP A 183 12.66 8.27 12.55
N GLN A 184 11.76 7.95 13.47
CA GLN A 184 12.11 7.40 14.79
C GLN A 184 12.17 5.87 14.79
N HIS A 185 11.28 5.22 14.05
CA HIS A 185 11.15 3.75 14.05
C HIS A 185 11.26 3.18 12.65
N THR A 186 12.02 2.10 12.52
CA THR A 186 12.10 1.29 11.28
C THR A 186 11.00 0.22 11.21
N ARG A 187 10.30 -0.03 12.32
CA ARG A 187 9.14 -0.93 12.42
C ARG A 187 8.22 -0.45 13.54
N CYS A 188 6.92 -0.39 13.29
CA CYS A 188 5.87 -0.10 14.25
C CYS A 188 4.97 -1.33 14.44
N ARG A 189 4.11 -1.29 15.47
CA ARG A 189 3.04 -2.26 15.68
C ARG A 189 1.76 -1.56 16.14
N MET A 190 0.62 -2.16 15.83
CA MET A 190 -0.70 -1.75 16.33
C MET A 190 -1.58 -2.98 16.56
N ASP A 191 -2.65 -2.83 17.32
CA ASP A 191 -3.67 -3.87 17.44
C ASP A 191 -4.53 -3.96 16.17
N GLY A 192 -5.16 -5.12 15.97
CA GLY A 192 -6.00 -5.38 14.80
C GLY A 192 -7.21 -4.44 14.67
N HIS A 193 -7.76 -3.94 15.78
CA HIS A 193 -8.89 -3.01 15.73
C HIS A 193 -8.46 -1.64 15.20
N THR A 194 -7.35 -1.10 15.71
CA THR A 194 -6.73 0.14 15.20
C THR A 194 -6.41 0.03 13.72
N PHE A 195 -5.86 -1.11 13.28
CA PHE A 195 -5.58 -1.37 11.87
C PHE A 195 -6.85 -1.34 10.99
N ASP A 196 -7.91 -2.04 11.40
CA ASP A 196 -9.17 -2.08 10.65
C ASP A 196 -9.83 -0.69 10.59
N VAL A 197 -9.84 0.06 11.70
CA VAL A 197 -10.36 1.45 11.71
C VAL A 197 -9.58 2.34 10.74
N ALA A 198 -8.26 2.21 10.70
CA ALA A 198 -7.41 3.02 9.84
C ALA A 198 -7.59 2.69 8.35
N ARG A 199 -7.59 1.40 7.98
CA ARG A 199 -7.67 0.97 6.58
C ARG A 199 -9.09 0.95 6.00
N CYS A 200 -10.12 0.89 6.83
CA CYS A 200 -11.54 0.88 6.41
C CYS A 200 -12.21 2.25 6.55
N SER A 201 -11.43 3.32 6.64
CA SER A 201 -11.97 4.68 6.66
C SER A 201 -12.55 5.06 5.30
N PRO A 202 -13.61 5.90 5.21
CA PRO A 202 -14.38 6.12 3.98
C PRO A 202 -13.59 6.50 2.71
N ASP A 203 -12.44 7.18 2.86
CA ASP A 203 -11.64 7.69 1.74
C ASP A 203 -10.43 6.80 1.40
N THR A 204 -10.26 5.65 2.05
CA THR A 204 -9.17 4.70 1.72
C THR A 204 -9.56 3.72 0.61
N ASP A 205 -10.85 3.66 0.26
CA ASP A 205 -11.44 2.64 -0.60
C ASP A 205 -11.15 1.18 -0.15
N GLU A 206 -10.62 0.98 1.06
CA GLU A 206 -10.04 -0.29 1.53
C GLU A 206 -8.96 -0.87 0.60
N ASP A 207 -8.14 0.00 0.05
CA ASP A 207 -7.10 -0.34 -0.92
C ASP A 207 -5.96 -1.20 -0.33
N LEU A 208 -5.72 -2.35 -0.97
CA LEU A 208 -4.79 -3.39 -0.52
C LEU A 208 -3.99 -3.95 -1.70
N ILE A 209 -2.66 -4.03 -1.56
CA ILE A 209 -1.79 -4.75 -2.50
C ILE A 209 -0.98 -5.78 -1.71
N LEU A 210 -1.33 -7.06 -1.85
CA LEU A 210 -0.53 -8.15 -1.30
C LEU A 210 0.44 -8.64 -2.36
N VAL A 211 1.72 -8.60 -2.04
CA VAL A 211 2.76 -9.26 -2.84
C VAL A 211 3.23 -10.48 -2.10
N SER A 212 3.32 -11.61 -2.80
CA SER A 212 3.82 -12.86 -2.25
C SER A 212 4.89 -13.46 -3.14
N VAL A 213 5.87 -14.12 -2.54
CA VAL A 213 6.89 -14.89 -3.28
C VAL A 213 6.69 -16.38 -3.05
N SER A 214 6.86 -17.17 -4.11
CA SER A 214 6.94 -18.62 -4.04
C SER A 214 8.13 -19.05 -3.17
N ARG A 215 7.97 -20.16 -2.44
CA ARG A 215 9.04 -20.77 -1.66
C ARG A 215 10.03 -21.51 -2.53
#